data_AF-A0A8H9G8N2-F1
#
_entry.id   AF-A0A8H9G8N2-F1
#
_cell.length_a   1.000
_cell.length_b   1.000
_cell.length_c   1.000
_cell.angle_alpha   90.00
_cell.angle_beta   90.00
_cell.angle_gamma   90.00
#
_symmetry.space_group_name_H-M   'P 1'
#
loop_
_entity.id
_entity.type
_entity.pdbx_description
1 polymer ?
#
loop_
_entity_poly.entity_id
_entity_poly.type
_entity_poly.pdbx_seq_one_letter_code
_entity_poly.pdbx_strand_id
1 'polypeptide(L)'
;MPDEGGRLAAVAAEAALDADLVLDGILGIGASGPLRSPAREVVDALRELARDQRAPFVVAVDVPSGIDVDTGGVADEHVLHADVTVTFGGVKAGLLVGPAATLAGRIELVDVGIAADLATVEPLVRT
;
A
#
# COMPACT_ATOMS: atom_id res chain seq x y z
N MET A 1 -28.51 -6.87 5.96
CA MET A 1 -27.62 -5.73 6.27
C MET A 1 -26.22 -6.15 5.85
N PRO A 2 -25.47 -5.33 5.09
CA PRO A 2 -24.06 -5.64 4.88
C PRO A 2 -23.36 -5.75 6.23
N ASP A 3 -22.39 -6.65 6.32
CA ASP A 3 -21.48 -6.70 7.47
C ASP A 3 -20.63 -5.43 7.53
N GLU A 4 -19.82 -5.31 8.57
CA GLU A 4 -18.99 -4.12 8.78
C GLU A 4 -18.06 -3.83 7.60
N GLY A 5 -17.48 -4.87 6.98
CA GLY A 5 -16.65 -4.75 5.79
C GLY A 5 -17.41 -4.18 4.61
N GLY A 6 -18.57 -4.74 4.28
CA GLY A 6 -19.42 -4.22 3.20
C GLY A 6 -19.86 -2.76 3.42
N ARG A 7 -20.12 -2.36 4.67
CA ARG A 7 -20.47 -0.97 5.00
C ARG A 7 -19.29 -0.02 4.82
N LEU A 8 -18.09 -0.38 5.28
CA LEU A 8 -16.89 0.44 5.13
C LEU A 8 -16.47 0.54 3.66
N ALA A 9 -16.56 -0.55 2.90
CA ALA A 9 -16.28 -0.58 1.47
C ALA A 9 -17.17 0.39 0.68
N ALA A 10 -18.48 0.43 0.97
CA ALA A 10 -19.40 1.37 0.34
C ALA A 10 -19.03 2.83 0.62
N VAL A 11 -18.73 3.16 1.88
CA VAL A 11 -18.32 4.51 2.28
C VAL A 11 -16.99 4.92 1.62
N ALA A 12 -16.02 4.01 1.56
CA ALA A 12 -14.73 4.28 0.93
C ALA A 12 -14.88 4.51 -0.59
N ALA A 13 -15.69 3.69 -1.27
CA ALA A 13 -15.94 3.85 -2.70
C ALA A 13 -16.68 5.16 -3.04
N GLU A 14 -17.69 5.52 -2.24
CA GLU A 14 -18.40 6.80 -2.39
C GLU A 14 -17.45 7.98 -2.19
N ALA A 15 -16.64 7.97 -1.12
CA ALA A 15 -15.67 9.03 -0.86
C ALA A 15 -14.60 9.13 -1.96
N ALA A 16 -14.15 7.99 -2.51
CA ALA A 16 -13.12 7.96 -3.55
C ALA A 16 -13.60 8.53 -4.90
N LEU A 17 -14.90 8.45 -5.20
CA LEU A 17 -15.46 9.04 -6.44
C LEU A 17 -15.40 10.57 -6.46
N ASP A 18 -15.40 11.20 -5.28
CA ASP A 18 -15.32 12.65 -5.11
C ASP A 18 -13.93 13.14 -4.68
N ALA A 19 -12.95 12.23 -4.58
CA ALA A 19 -11.59 12.55 -4.16
C ALA A 19 -10.63 12.64 -5.35
N ASP A 20 -9.65 13.54 -5.27
CA ASP A 20 -8.52 13.55 -6.20
C ASP A 20 -7.46 12.50 -5.84
N LEU A 21 -7.40 12.12 -4.55
CA LEU A 21 -6.35 11.30 -3.96
C LEU A 21 -6.90 10.32 -2.92
N VAL A 22 -6.37 9.09 -2.92
CA VAL A 22 -6.52 8.12 -1.82
C VAL A 22 -5.17 7.85 -1.17
N LEU A 23 -5.14 7.90 0.16
CA LEU A 23 -3.99 7.49 0.96
C LEU A 23 -4.20 6.06 1.47
N ASP A 24 -3.40 5.12 0.98
CA ASP A 24 -3.35 3.77 1.54
C ASP A 24 -2.41 3.76 2.75
N GLY A 25 -2.99 3.81 3.94
CA GLY A 25 -2.30 3.63 5.22
C GLY A 25 -2.93 2.54 6.07
N ILE A 26 -3.51 1.51 5.44
CA ILE A 26 -4.27 0.48 6.14
C ILE A 26 -3.33 -0.44 6.94
N LEU A 27 -2.24 -0.90 6.32
CA LEU A 27 -1.20 -1.73 6.92
C LEU A 27 0.19 -1.21 6.53
N GLY A 28 1.16 -1.33 7.44
CA GLY A 28 2.57 -1.02 7.21
C GLY A 28 3.48 -2.19 7.59
N ILE A 29 4.73 -1.91 7.92
CA ILE A 29 5.76 -2.91 8.29
C ILE A 29 5.41 -3.86 9.45
N GLY A 30 4.42 -3.53 10.28
CA GLY A 30 3.98 -4.38 11.39
C GLY A 30 3.01 -5.50 10.99
N ALA A 31 2.56 -5.53 9.73
CA ALA A 31 1.59 -6.50 9.26
C ALA A 31 2.24 -7.74 8.64
N SER A 32 1.53 -8.87 8.71
CA SER A 32 1.92 -10.10 8.03
C SER A 32 0.72 -10.86 7.49
N GLY A 33 0.92 -11.47 6.33
CA GLY A 33 -0.11 -12.22 5.60
C GLY A 33 -1.11 -11.32 4.86
N PRO A 34 -2.18 -11.92 4.31
CA PRO A 34 -3.13 -11.22 3.44
C PRO A 34 -4.01 -10.23 4.22
N LEU A 35 -4.61 -9.28 3.50
CA LEU A 35 -5.64 -8.40 4.05
C LEU A 35 -6.79 -9.22 4.65
N ARG A 36 -7.24 -8.81 5.83
CA ARG A 36 -8.41 -9.37 6.52
C ARG A 36 -9.56 -8.38 6.46
N SER A 37 -10.77 -8.86 6.70
CA SER A 37 -11.92 -7.97 6.87
C SER A 37 -11.67 -7.01 8.04
N PRO A 38 -12.02 -5.71 7.94
CA PRO A 38 -12.72 -5.06 6.82
C PRO A 38 -11.81 -4.47 5.72
N ALA A 39 -10.48 -4.55 5.88
CA ALA A 39 -9.52 -3.94 4.97
C ALA A 39 -9.60 -4.50 3.55
N ARG A 40 -9.81 -5.82 3.43
CA ARG A 40 -9.92 -6.51 2.14
C ARG A 40 -11.04 -5.92 1.29
N GLU A 41 -12.23 -5.75 1.87
CA GLU A 41 -13.42 -5.27 1.19
C GLU A 41 -13.27 -3.80 0.76
N VAL A 42 -12.61 -2.98 1.58
CA VAL A 42 -12.29 -1.59 1.23
C VAL A 42 -11.34 -1.53 0.03
N VAL A 43 -10.26 -2.31 0.06
CA VAL A 43 -9.30 -2.37 -1.05
C VAL A 43 -9.96 -2.86 -2.32
N ASP A 44 -10.79 -3.91 -2.24
CA ASP A 44 -11.50 -4.41 -3.42
C ASP A 44 -12.45 -3.39 -4.02
N ALA A 45 -13.23 -2.69 -3.20
CA ALA A 45 -14.13 -1.66 -3.70
C ALA A 45 -13.38 -0.53 -4.43
N LEU A 46 -12.21 -0.12 -3.92
CA LEU A 46 -11.36 0.88 -4.56
C LEU A 46 -10.69 0.35 -5.85
N ARG A 47 -10.29 -0.93 -5.88
CA ARG A 47 -9.74 -1.57 -7.09
C ARG A 47 -10.77 -1.63 -8.22
N GLU A 48 -12.04 -1.87 -7.91
CA GLU A 48 -13.11 -1.87 -8.92
C GLU A 48 -13.31 -0.48 -9.54
N LEU A 49 -13.15 0.61 -8.77
CA LEU A 49 -13.16 1.96 -9.33
C LEU A 49 -12.02 2.20 -10.34
N ALA A 50 -10.85 1.60 -10.10
CA ALA A 50 -9.71 1.69 -11.02
C ALA A 50 -9.97 0.99 -12.34
N ARG A 51 -10.64 -0.17 -12.32
CA ARG A 51 -11.04 -0.90 -13.54
C ARG A 51 -11.98 -0.06 -14.42
N ASP A 52 -12.85 0.71 -13.79
CA ASP A 52 -13.79 1.59 -14.48
C ASP A 52 -13.20 2.93 -14.91
N GLN A 53 -11.87 3.13 -14.79
CA GLN A 53 -11.17 4.38 -15.10
C GLN A 53 -11.68 5.59 -14.28
N ARG A 54 -12.17 5.32 -13.07
CA ARG A 54 -12.70 6.32 -12.12
C ARG A 54 -11.86 6.39 -10.83
N ALA A 55 -10.72 5.72 -10.79
CA ALA A 55 -9.90 5.74 -9.58
C ALA A 55 -9.20 7.09 -9.39
N PRO A 56 -9.17 7.59 -8.14
CA PRO A 56 -8.31 8.69 -7.75
C PRO A 56 -6.83 8.26 -7.78
N PHE A 57 -5.94 9.24 -7.69
CA PHE A 57 -4.51 8.97 -7.57
C PHE A 57 -4.20 8.29 -6.22
N VAL A 58 -3.44 7.21 -6.23
CA VAL A 58 -3.17 6.39 -5.04
C VAL A 58 -1.78 6.66 -4.50
N VAL A 59 -1.70 7.07 -3.23
CA VAL A 59 -0.44 7.16 -2.48
C VAL A 59 -0.42 6.12 -1.38
N ALA A 60 0.51 5.18 -1.46
CA ALA A 60 0.79 4.27 -0.34
C ALA A 60 1.68 4.94 0.69
N VAL A 61 1.30 4.80 1.96
CA VAL A 61 2.06 5.27 3.11
C VAL A 61 2.90 4.11 3.63
N ASP A 62 4.21 4.29 3.60
CA ASP A 62 5.24 3.32 3.95
C ASP A 62 5.37 2.16 2.94
N VAL A 63 4.30 1.38 2.73
CA VAL A 63 4.21 0.29 1.75
C VAL A 63 2.75 0.15 1.29
N PRO A 64 2.47 -0.33 0.05
CA PRO A 64 1.13 -0.73 -0.32
C PRO A 64 0.59 -1.82 0.62
N SER A 65 -0.61 -1.64 1.15
CA SER A 65 -1.21 -2.58 2.08
C SER A 65 -1.41 -3.95 1.43
N GLY A 66 -1.00 -5.01 2.12
CA GLY A 66 -1.15 -6.40 1.67
C GLY A 66 0.09 -7.00 1.00
N ILE A 67 1.20 -6.26 0.91
CA ILE A 67 2.49 -6.81 0.48
C ILE A 67 3.35 -7.26 1.67
N ASP A 68 4.24 -8.21 1.42
CA ASP A 68 5.32 -8.56 2.33
C ASP A 68 6.50 -7.60 2.16
N VAL A 69 6.89 -6.95 3.26
CA VAL A 69 7.85 -5.84 3.23
C VAL A 69 9.30 -6.24 2.95
N ASP A 70 9.66 -7.50 3.20
CA ASP A 70 11.02 -7.99 3.01
C ASP A 70 11.18 -8.70 1.67
N THR A 71 10.17 -9.48 1.27
CA THR A 71 10.24 -10.34 0.08
C THR A 71 9.54 -9.77 -1.14
N GLY A 72 8.69 -8.77 -0.96
CA GLY A 72 7.82 -8.24 -2.03
C GLY A 72 6.73 -9.22 -2.46
N GLY A 73 6.51 -10.27 -1.65
CA GLY A 73 5.45 -11.25 -1.85
C GLY A 73 4.07 -10.61 -1.73
N VAL A 74 3.12 -11.13 -2.50
CA VAL A 74 1.73 -10.70 -2.50
C VAL A 74 0.89 -11.95 -2.32
N ALA A 75 0.17 -12.04 -1.20
CA ALA A 75 -0.52 -13.26 -0.81
C ALA A 75 -1.74 -13.55 -1.70
N ASP A 76 -2.42 -12.49 -2.15
CA ASP A 76 -3.58 -12.54 -3.03
C ASP A 76 -3.70 -11.20 -3.79
N GLU A 77 -4.68 -11.07 -4.67
CA GLU A 77 -4.80 -9.90 -5.53
C GLU A 77 -5.25 -8.62 -4.82
N HIS A 78 -5.58 -8.67 -3.52
CA HIS A 78 -6.18 -7.56 -2.78
C HIS A 78 -5.12 -6.55 -2.32
N VAL A 79 -4.49 -5.88 -3.29
CA VAL A 79 -3.53 -4.80 -3.08
C VAL A 79 -3.92 -3.62 -3.97
N LEU A 80 -3.91 -2.40 -3.42
CA LEU A 80 -4.05 -1.19 -4.23
C LEU A 80 -2.72 -0.91 -4.93
N HIS A 81 -2.76 -0.82 -6.26
CA HIS A 81 -1.62 -0.31 -7.00
C HIS A 81 -1.44 1.17 -6.64
N ALA A 82 -0.28 1.51 -6.10
CA ALA A 82 0.08 2.88 -5.81
C ALA A 82 0.64 3.55 -7.07
N ASP A 83 0.27 4.81 -7.27
CA ASP A 83 0.98 5.68 -8.21
C ASP A 83 2.30 6.16 -7.59
N VAL A 84 2.30 6.39 -6.27
CA VAL A 84 3.47 6.75 -5.47
C VAL A 84 3.45 6.00 -4.13
N THR A 85 4.58 5.47 -3.69
CA THR A 85 4.79 5.00 -2.32
C THR A 85 5.73 5.95 -1.59
N VAL A 86 5.27 6.54 -0.49
CA VAL A 86 6.10 7.38 0.39
C VAL A 86 6.62 6.53 1.54
N THR A 87 7.91 6.20 1.54
CA THR A 87 8.57 5.41 2.58
C THR A 87 9.35 6.24 3.58
N PHE A 88 9.56 5.69 4.77
CA PHE A 88 10.36 6.30 5.82
C PHE A 88 11.49 5.38 6.29
N GLY A 89 12.56 5.97 6.83
CA GLY A 89 13.73 5.27 7.36
C GLY A 89 14.62 4.68 6.28
N GLY A 90 14.07 3.78 5.48
CA GLY A 90 14.71 3.20 4.31
C GLY A 90 13.69 2.67 3.30
N VAL A 91 14.16 2.39 2.10
CA VAL A 91 13.35 1.68 1.11
C VAL A 91 13.26 0.22 1.54
N LYS A 92 12.04 -0.26 1.78
CA LYS A 92 11.79 -1.68 2.11
C LYS A 92 12.18 -2.54 0.92
N ALA A 93 12.83 -3.67 1.17
CA ALA A 93 13.28 -4.57 0.11
C ALA A 93 12.12 -5.02 -0.79
N GLY A 94 10.95 -5.30 -0.22
CA GLY A 94 9.74 -5.68 -0.95
C GLY A 94 9.17 -4.61 -1.88
N LEU A 95 9.60 -3.35 -1.76
CA LEU A 95 9.26 -2.31 -2.75
C LEU A 95 10.15 -2.39 -4.00
N LEU A 96 11.29 -3.07 -3.92
CA LEU A 96 12.29 -3.19 -5.00
C LEU A 96 12.29 -4.56 -5.67
N VAL A 97 11.78 -5.59 -5.00
CA VAL A 97 11.82 -6.98 -5.48
C VAL A 97 10.43 -7.62 -5.49
N GLY A 98 10.34 -8.76 -6.18
CA GLY A 98 9.12 -9.55 -6.23
C GLY A 98 7.96 -8.87 -6.97
N PRO A 99 6.75 -9.44 -6.89
CA PRO A 99 5.56 -8.88 -7.52
C PRO A 99 5.23 -7.46 -7.04
N ALA A 100 5.44 -7.17 -5.76
CA ALA A 100 5.09 -5.89 -5.15
C ALA A 100 5.85 -4.68 -5.72
N ALA A 101 7.05 -4.88 -6.29
CA ALA A 101 7.78 -3.81 -6.97
C ALA A 101 6.96 -3.16 -8.12
N THR A 102 6.08 -3.93 -8.77
CA THR A 102 5.18 -3.43 -9.82
C THR A 102 3.93 -2.73 -9.28
N LEU A 103 3.68 -2.85 -7.98
CA LEU A 103 2.51 -2.29 -7.28
C LEU A 103 2.85 -1.01 -6.51
N ALA A 104 4.14 -0.73 -6.28
CA ALA A 104 4.61 0.37 -5.46
C ALA A 104 4.64 1.74 -6.18
N GLY A 105 4.48 1.76 -7.51
CA GLY A 105 4.59 2.99 -8.30
C GLY A 105 5.96 3.65 -8.16
N ARG A 106 6.00 5.00 -8.12
CA ARG A 106 7.23 5.75 -7.82
C ARG A 106 7.50 5.72 -6.31
N ILE A 107 8.71 5.37 -5.90
CA ILE A 107 9.10 5.33 -4.48
C ILE A 107 9.76 6.65 -4.09
N GLU A 108 9.24 7.29 -3.05
CA GLU A 108 9.78 8.51 -2.45
C GLU A 108 10.22 8.21 -1.01
N LEU A 109 11.53 8.29 -0.75
CA LEU A 109 12.07 8.14 0.61
C LEU A 109 12.09 9.50 1.31
N VAL A 110 11.34 9.59 2.41
CA VAL A 110 11.31 10.77 3.28
C VAL A 110 12.12 10.47 4.54
N ASP A 111 13.10 11.34 4.83
CA ASP A 111 13.85 11.29 6.08
C ASP A 111 12.97 11.79 7.24
N VAL A 112 12.92 11.00 8.30
CA VAL A 112 12.17 11.29 9.54
C VAL A 112 13.10 11.55 10.73
N GLY A 113 14.39 11.80 10.46
CA GLY A 113 15.40 12.15 11.46
C GLY A 113 16.21 10.98 11.99
N ILE A 114 16.20 9.83 11.29
CA ILE A 114 16.89 8.59 11.72
C ILE A 114 17.95 8.12 10.72
N ALA A 115 18.26 8.91 9.69
CA ALA A 115 19.21 8.52 8.64
C ALA A 115 20.61 8.18 9.20
N ALA A 116 21.06 8.88 10.25
CA ALA A 116 22.35 8.61 10.90
C ALA A 116 22.38 7.22 11.58
N ASP A 117 21.28 6.82 12.22
CA ASP A 117 21.17 5.52 12.88
C ASP A 117 21.15 4.37 11.86
N LEU A 118 20.62 4.63 10.67
CA LEU A 118 20.49 3.65 9.59
C LEU A 118 21.74 3.56 8.70
N ALA A 119 22.63 4.55 8.75
CA ALA A 119 23.85 4.58 7.92
C ALA A 119 24.81 3.40 8.16
N THR A 120 24.71 2.74 9.32
CA THR A 120 25.51 1.57 9.68
C THR A 120 24.82 0.24 9.37
N VAL A 121 23.58 0.26 8.88
CA VAL A 121 22.81 -0.94 8.58
C VAL A 121 23.13 -1.40 7.17
N GLU A 122 23.45 -2.70 7.02
CA GLU A 122 23.65 -3.31 5.72
C GLU A 122 22.28 -3.54 5.04
N PRO A 123 22.03 -2.97 3.85
CA PRO A 123 20.75 -3.14 3.17
C PRO A 123 20.58 -4.57 2.63
N LEU A 124 19.36 -5.10 2.73
CA LEU A 124 19.01 -6.42 2.21
C LEU A 124 19.12 -6.50 0.68
N VAL A 125 18.88 -5.38 -0.01
CA VAL A 125 18.91 -5.26 -1.47
C VAL A 125 19.78 -4.06 -1.86
N ARG A 126 20.59 -4.23 -2.90
CA ARG A 126 21.41 -3.18 -3.51
C ARG A 126 21.05 -3.13 -5.00
N THR A 127 20.61 -1.98 -5.50
CA THR A 127 20.20 -1.75 -6.90
C THR A 127 21.15 -0.80 -7.61
#